data_AF-A0A7R6XNR1-F1
#
_entry.id   AF-A0A7R6XNR1-F1
#
_cell.length_a   1.000
_cell.length_b   1.000
_cell.length_c   1.000
_cell.angle_alpha   90.00
_cell.angle_beta   90.00
_cell.angle_gamma   90.00
#
_symmetry.space_group_name_H-M   'P 1'
#
loop_
_entity.id
_entity.type
_entity.pdbx_description
1 polymer ?
#
loop_
_entity_poly.entity_id
_entity_poly.type
_entity_poly.pdbx_seq_one_letter_code
_entity_poly.pdbx_strand_id
1 'polypeptide(L)' 'MPENDDDIPHLVVASDASFRSKALDTGDTYALTFTKAGEYAYYCGLHPHMQGKITVAP' A
#
# COMPACT_ATOMS: atom_id res chain seq x y z
N MET A 1 14.30 -2.08 -1.84
CA MET A 1 12.95 -2.61 -2.19
C MET A 1 11.95 -1.58 -1.71
N PRO A 2 10.67 -1.54 -2.13
CA PRO A 2 9.72 -0.64 -1.49
C PRO A 2 9.55 -1.06 -0.02
N GLU A 3 10.01 -0.20 0.89
CA GLU A 3 10.06 -0.43 2.34
C GLU A 3 9.52 0.80 3.07
N ASN A 4 9.15 0.62 4.34
CA ASN A 4 8.86 1.76 5.21
C ASN A 4 10.17 2.40 5.68
N ASP A 5 10.53 3.55 5.11
CA ASP A 5 11.76 4.30 5.44
C ASP A 5 11.51 5.42 6.48
N ASP A 6 10.39 5.37 7.19
CA ASP A 6 10.04 6.26 8.30
C ASP A 6 10.09 5.51 9.65
N ASP A 7 10.14 6.25 10.75
CA ASP A 7 10.15 5.78 12.13
C ASP A 7 8.73 5.49 12.67
N ILE A 8 7.69 5.77 11.88
CA ILE A 8 6.29 5.55 12.23
C ILE A 8 5.75 4.33 11.47
N PRO A 9 4.98 3.43 12.10
CA PRO A 9 4.37 2.31 11.38
C PRO A 9 3.39 2.75 10.29
N HIS A 10 3.43 2.08 9.14
CA HIS A 10 2.50 2.32 8.03
C HIS A 10 1.77 1.04 7.61
N LEU A 11 0.60 1.22 6.99
CA LEU A 11 -0.15 0.13 6.36
C LEU A 11 -0.44 0.50 4.91
N VAL A 12 -0.57 -0.51 4.07
CA VAL A 12 -1.07 -0.37 2.70
C VAL A 12 -2.48 -0.97 2.67
N VAL A 13 -3.51 -0.14 2.49
CA VAL A 13 -4.92 -0.57 2.47
C VAL A 13 -5.58 -0.09 1.18
N ALA A 14 -6.18 -0.99 0.43
CA ALA A 14 -6.96 -0.63 -0.75
C ALA A 14 -8.27 0.07 -0.36
N SER A 15 -8.65 1.11 -1.10
CA SER A 15 -9.89 1.87 -0.84
C SER A 15 -11.16 1.03 -1.04
N ASP A 16 -11.08 -0.01 -1.88
CA ASP A 16 -12.16 -0.98 -2.14
C ASP A 16 -12.08 -2.23 -1.25
N ALA A 17 -11.18 -2.23 -0.26
CA ALA A 17 -10.88 -3.36 0.62
C ALA A 17 -10.35 -4.63 -0.08
N SER A 18 -9.88 -4.55 -1.32
CA SER A 18 -9.34 -5.70 -2.08
C SER A 18 -8.00 -6.24 -1.54
N PHE A 19 -7.19 -5.40 -0.89
CA PHE A 19 -5.96 -5.81 -0.22
C PHE A 19 -5.66 -4.97 1.01
N ARG A 20 -4.90 -5.57 1.94
CA ARG A 20 -4.39 -4.92 3.15
C ARG A 20 -3.10 -5.60 3.61
N SER A 21 -2.09 -4.81 3.95
CA SER A 21 -0.87 -5.28 4.63
C SER A 21 -1.07 -5.42 6.15
N LYS A 22 -0.11 -6.06 6.82
CA LYS A 22 0.11 -5.86 8.25
C LYS A 22 0.67 -4.44 8.49
N ALA A 23 0.74 -4.02 9.75
CA ALA A 23 1.58 -2.87 10.10
C ALA A 23 3.03 -3.17 9.69
N LEU A 24 3.64 -2.20 9.03
CA LEU A 24 5.02 -2.23 8.56
C LEU A 24 5.81 -1.28 9.46
N ASP A 25 6.69 -1.83 10.30
CA ASP A 25 7.63 -1.04 11.08
C ASP A 25 8.78 -0.56 10.18
N THR A 26 9.71 0.23 10.71
CA THR A 26 10.85 0.75 9.95
C THR A 26 11.67 -0.39 9.33
N GLY A 27 11.90 -0.30 8.02
CA GLY A 27 12.59 -1.31 7.22
C GLY A 27 11.73 -2.50 6.78
N ASP A 28 10.48 -2.61 7.23
CA ASP A 28 9.58 -3.66 6.76
C ASP A 28 9.14 -3.42 5.31
N THR A 29 8.89 -4.53 4.60
CA THR A 29 8.45 -4.52 3.21
C THR A 29 7.10 -5.22 3.05
N TYR A 30 6.31 -4.77 2.07
CA TYR A 30 5.10 -5.44 1.63
C TYR A 30 5.11 -5.59 0.11
N ALA A 31 4.82 -6.78 -0.37
CA ALA A 31 4.78 -7.10 -1.79
C ALA A 31 3.40 -7.62 -2.19
N LEU A 32 2.89 -7.10 -3.31
CA LEU A 32 1.65 -7.54 -3.94
C LEU A 32 1.84 -7.54 -5.45
N THR A 33 1.42 -8.62 -6.11
CA THR A 33 1.44 -8.74 -7.57
C THR A 33 0.05 -8.48 -8.13
N PHE A 34 -0.06 -7.49 -9.01
CA PHE A 34 -1.30 -7.20 -9.74
C PHE A 34 -1.36 -8.02 -11.02
N THR A 35 -2.44 -8.77 -11.21
CA THR A 35 -2.65 -9.66 -12.37
C THR A 35 -3.65 -9.12 -13.38
N LYS A 36 -4.26 -7.97 -13.08
CA LYS A 36 -5.26 -7.33 -13.95
C LYS A 36 -4.85 -5.88 -14.18
N ALA A 37 -5.05 -5.41 -15.40
CA ALA A 37 -4.95 -3.99 -15.70
C ALA A 37 -6.06 -3.23 -14.97
N GLY A 38 -5.76 -2.02 -14.53
CA GLY A 38 -6.70 -1.19 -13.77
C GLY A 38 -6.00 -0.18 -12.87
N GLU A 39 -6.83 0.58 -12.17
CA GLU A 39 -6.39 1.53 -11.15
C GLU A 39 -6.72 1.00 -9.75
N TYR A 40 -5.74 1.04 -8.87
CA TYR A 40 -5.83 0.56 -7.49
C TYR A 40 -5.52 1.73 -6.57
N ALA A 41 -6.56 2.38 -6.05
CA ALA A 41 -6.43 3.40 -5.03
C ALA A 41 -6.15 2.75 -3.67
N TYR A 42 -5.18 3.29 -2.95
CA TYR A 42 -4.81 2.82 -1.63
C TYR A 42 -4.47 3.99 -0.71
N TYR A 43 -4.49 3.72 0.59
CA TYR A 43 -4.18 4.70 1.61
C TYR A 43 -3.48 4.03 2.80
N CYS A 44 -2.88 4.86 3.66
CA CYS A 44 -2.38 4.37 4.94
C CYS A 44 -3.53 4.20 5.94
N GLY A 45 -3.74 2.97 6.41
CA GLY A 45 -4.80 2.67 7.39
C GLY A 45 -4.67 3.42 8.72
N LEU A 46 -3.45 3.83 9.10
CA LEU A 46 -3.19 4.64 10.30
C LEU A 46 -3.23 6.15 10.01
N HIS A 47 -2.93 6.55 8.79
CA HIS A 47 -2.80 7.94 8.37
C HIS A 47 -3.67 8.17 7.10
N PRO A 48 -5.00 8.34 7.23
CA PRO A 48 -5.91 8.33 6.08
C PRO A 48 -5.69 9.43 5.03
N HIS A 49 -4.88 10.44 5.38
CA HIS A 49 -4.46 11.50 4.47
C HIS A 49 -3.36 11.06 3.51
N MET A 50 -2.60 10.00 3.83
CA MET A 50 -1.63 9.42 2.92
C MET A 50 -2.37 8.56 1.90
N GLN A 51 -2.52 9.08 0.68
CA GLN A 51 -3.24 8.43 -0.40
C GLN A 51 -2.31 8.20 -1.58
N GLY A 52 -2.50 7.07 -2.25
CA GLY A 52 -1.76 6.70 -3.43
C GLY A 52 -2.64 5.97 -4.43
N LYS A 53 -2.12 5.85 -5.66
CA LYS A 53 -2.78 5.11 -6.73
C LYS A 53 -1.74 4.33 -7.52
N ILE A 54 -2.04 3.06 -7.78
CA ILE A 54 -1.25 2.21 -8.68
C ILE A 54 -2.06 2.06 -9.97
N THR A 55 -1.43 2.35 -11.11
CA THR A 55 -2.01 2.10 -12.43
C THR A 55 -1.27 0.94 -13.07
N VAL A 56 -1.98 -0.13 -13.39
CA VAL A 56 -1.45 -1.29 -14.11
C VAL A 56 -1.97 -1.22 -15.53
N ALA A 57 -1.05 -1.03 -16.48
CA ALA A 57 -1.34 -1.07 -17.90
C ALA A 57 -1.07 -2.49 -18.46
N PRO A 58 -1.71 -2.86 -19.58
CA PRO A 58 -1.40 -4.09 -20.31
C PRO A 58 0.05 -4.20 -20.77
#